data_AF-A0A3D4H6G9-F1
#
_entry.id   AF-A0A3D4H6G9-F1
#
_cell.length_a   1.000
_cell.length_b   1.000
_cell.length_c   1.000
_cell.angle_alpha   90.00
_cell.angle_beta   90.00
_cell.angle_gamma   90.00
#
_symmetry.space_group_name_H-M   'P 1'
#
loop_
_entity.id
_entity.type
_entity.pdbx_description
1 polymer ?
#
loop_
_entity_poly.entity_id
_entity_poly.type
_entity_poly.pdbx_seq_one_letter_code
_entity_poly.pdbx_strand_id
1 'polypeptide(L)'
;FTDQRILAKTGMGSNQRVMQPLWDFKQHGQNGAWVSDLFPHMAKHTDEYCVIRSMHTEGVAHGPATLFLHTGSTNLIRPSMGSWVSYGL
;
A
#
# COMPACT_ATOMS: atom_id res chain seq x y z
N PHE A 1 -4.51 -3.22 -14.37
CA PHE A 1 -3.25 -2.42 -14.36
C PHE A 1 -2.61 -2.56 -15.72
N THR A 2 -2.33 -1.43 -16.38
CA THR A 2 -1.66 -1.43 -17.68
C THR A 2 -0.17 -1.57 -17.44
N ASP A 3 0.45 -2.66 -17.92
CA ASP A 3 1.90 -2.79 -17.87
C ASP A 3 2.55 -1.75 -18.77
N GLN A 4 3.10 -0.73 -18.11
CA GLN A 4 3.74 0.40 -18.76
C GLN A 4 4.95 -0.03 -19.61
N ARG A 5 5.58 -1.16 -19.31
CA ARG A 5 6.71 -1.68 -20.09
C ARG A 5 6.24 -2.23 -21.44
N ILE A 6 5.09 -2.90 -21.47
CA ILE A 6 4.47 -3.38 -22.71
C ILE A 6 3.93 -2.20 -23.51
N LEU A 7 3.20 -1.29 -22.86
CA LEU A 7 2.65 -0.09 -23.49
C LEU A 7 3.76 0.74 -24.18
N ALA A 8 4.89 0.94 -23.51
CA ALA A 8 6.03 1.67 -24.05
C ALA A 8 6.71 0.97 -25.25
N LYS A 9 6.63 -0.37 -25.32
CA LYS A 9 7.28 -1.16 -26.39
C LYS A 9 6.37 -1.40 -27.60
N THR A 10 5.06 -1.50 -27.40
CA THR A 10 4.11 -1.93 -28.44
C THR A 10 3.03 -0.90 -28.76
N GLY A 11 2.89 0.16 -27.97
CA GLY A 11 1.81 1.14 -28.10
C GLY A 11 0.42 0.59 -27.72
N MET A 12 0.32 -0.66 -27.27
CA MET A 12 -0.94 -1.33 -26.95
C MET A 12 -0.92 -1.89 -25.52
N GLY A 13 -2.02 -1.73 -24.79
CA GLY A 13 -2.20 -2.37 -23.49
C GLY A 13 -2.37 -3.88 -23.66
N SER A 14 -1.68 -4.68 -22.85
CA SER A 14 -1.90 -6.14 -22.82
C SER A 14 -3.01 -6.50 -21.83
N ASN A 15 -3.74 -7.56 -22.15
CA ASN A 15 -4.73 -8.14 -21.24
C ASN A 15 -4.00 -8.91 -20.14
N GLN A 16 -3.63 -8.20 -19.07
CA GLN A 16 -2.82 -8.75 -18.00
C GLN A 16 -3.64 -9.60 -17.04
N ARG A 17 -3.24 -10.86 -16.86
CA ARG A 17 -3.77 -11.72 -15.80
C ARG A 17 -3.10 -11.32 -14.48
N VAL A 18 -3.86 -10.69 -13.60
CA VAL A 18 -3.43 -10.39 -12.24
C VAL A 18 -3.74 -11.61 -11.38
N MET A 19 -2.85 -11.92 -10.43
CA MET A 19 -3.10 -12.97 -9.45
C MET A 19 -4.29 -12.56 -8.57
N GLN A 20 -5.28 -13.46 -8.44
CA GLN A 20 -6.39 -13.28 -7.52
C GLN A 20 -5.91 -13.24 -6.07
N PRO A 21 -6.63 -12.56 -5.16
CA PRO A 21 -6.32 -12.59 -3.74
C PRO A 21 -6.16 -14.03 -3.23
N LEU A 22 -5.12 -14.28 -2.45
CA LEU A 22 -4.87 -15.59 -1.84
C LEU A 22 -5.77 -15.86 -0.63
N TRP A 23 -6.38 -14.81 -0.08
CA TRP A 23 -7.25 -14.86 1.09
C TRP A 23 -8.49 -14.02 0.84
N ASP A 24 -9.60 -14.46 1.44
CA ASP A 24 -10.85 -13.72 1.40
C ASP A 24 -10.76 -12.46 2.27
N PHE A 25 -11.62 -11.50 1.95
CA PHE A 25 -11.79 -10.24 2.68
C PHE A 25 -13.25 -10.09 3.06
N LYS A 26 -13.50 -9.60 4.28
CA LYS A 26 -14.84 -9.33 4.81
C LYS A 26 -14.86 -7.97 5.50
N GLN A 27 -16.04 -7.36 5.58
CA GLN A 27 -16.24 -6.14 6.36
C GLN A 27 -16.47 -6.49 7.82
N HIS A 28 -15.81 -5.76 8.71
CA HIS A 28 -15.88 -5.93 10.16
C HIS A 28 -16.15 -4.60 10.86
N GLY A 29 -16.71 -4.69 12.07
CA GLY A 29 -17.04 -3.53 12.90
C GLY A 29 -18.22 -2.71 12.35
N GLN A 30 -18.60 -1.70 13.12
CA GLN A 30 -19.61 -0.71 12.72
C GLN A 30 -19.07 0.20 11.61
N ASN A 31 -17.75 0.39 11.54
CA ASN A 31 -17.09 1.18 10.50
C ASN A 31 -16.96 0.45 9.14
N GLY A 32 -17.33 -0.83 9.07
CA GLY A 32 -17.34 -1.63 7.85
C GLY A 32 -15.96 -1.76 7.21
N ALA A 33 -14.89 -1.77 8.00
CA ALA A 33 -13.53 -1.90 7.49
C ALA A 33 -13.31 -3.29 6.85
N TRP A 34 -12.73 -3.31 5.65
CA TRP A 34 -12.35 -4.55 4.97
C TRP A 34 -11.08 -5.11 5.60
N VAL A 35 -11.14 -6.36 6.06
CA VAL A 35 -9.99 -7.08 6.64
C VAL A 35 -9.87 -8.45 5.99
N SER A 36 -8.62 -8.88 5.78
CA SER A 36 -8.32 -10.23 5.29
C SER A 36 -8.55 -11.26 6.39
N ASP A 37 -9.03 -12.45 6.03
CA ASP A 37 -9.13 -13.60 6.93
C ASP A 37 -7.75 -14.02 7.54
N LEU A 38 -6.63 -13.49 7.02
CA LEU A 38 -5.29 -13.65 7.61
C LEU A 38 -5.13 -12.97 8.98
N PHE A 39 -5.95 -11.95 9.28
CA PHE A 39 -5.84 -11.13 10.49
C PHE A 39 -7.10 -11.17 11.36
N PRO A 40 -7.58 -12.36 11.78
CA PRO A 40 -8.87 -12.51 12.44
C PRO A 40 -8.93 -11.84 13.81
N HIS A 41 -7.78 -11.69 14.49
CA HIS A 41 -7.70 -11.01 15.79
C HIS A 41 -7.76 -9.49 15.64
N MET A 42 -7.11 -8.93 14.61
CA MET A 42 -7.20 -7.48 14.34
C MET A 42 -8.60 -7.09 13.84
N ALA A 43 -9.26 -7.97 13.09
CA ALA A 43 -10.62 -7.75 12.59
C ALA A 43 -11.65 -7.45 13.72
N LYS A 44 -11.39 -7.91 14.96
CA LYS A 44 -12.27 -7.67 16.11
C LYS A 44 -12.24 -6.23 16.65
N HIS A 45 -11.20 -5.48 16.32
CA HIS A 45 -10.91 -4.16 16.88
C HIS A 45 -10.92 -3.06 15.81
N THR A 46 -11.51 -3.31 14.64
CA THR A 46 -11.49 -2.35 13.52
C THR A 46 -12.09 -1.01 13.87
N ASP A 47 -13.10 -0.97 14.74
CA ASP A 47 -13.76 0.26 15.20
C ASP A 47 -12.85 1.11 16.10
N GLU A 48 -11.83 0.52 16.71
CA GLU A 48 -10.85 1.22 17.57
C GLU A 48 -9.64 1.71 16.76
N TYR A 49 -9.50 1.27 15.50
CA TYR A 49 -8.36 1.61 14.66
C TYR A 49 -8.61 2.90 13.86
N CYS A 50 -7.58 3.74 13.82
CA CYS A 50 -7.52 4.86 12.88
C CYS A 50 -7.07 4.34 11.51
N VAL A 51 -7.95 4.37 10.53
CA VAL A 51 -7.65 3.95 9.15
C VAL A 51 -7.39 5.18 8.29
N ILE A 52 -6.15 5.33 7.82
CA ILE A 52 -5.77 6.43 6.92
C ILE A 52 -6.05 6.00 5.48
N ARG A 53 -7.11 6.56 4.88
CA ARG A 53 -7.50 6.30 3.47
C ARG A 53 -7.02 7.37 2.48
N SER A 54 -6.40 8.43 2.97
CA SER A 54 -5.92 9.58 2.20
C SER A 54 -4.49 9.44 1.68
N MET A 55 -3.86 8.27 1.84
CA MET A 55 -2.49 8.05 1.37
C MET A 55 -2.46 7.90 -0.15
N HIS A 56 -1.62 8.69 -0.81
CA HIS A 56 -1.37 8.63 -2.25
C HIS A 56 0.12 8.43 -2.51
N THR A 57 0.46 7.70 -3.58
CA THR A 57 1.85 7.52 -4.02
C THR A 57 1.92 7.41 -5.54
N GLU A 58 3.03 7.88 -6.09
CA GLU A 58 3.37 7.76 -7.51
C GLU A 58 4.23 6.51 -7.81
N GLY A 59 4.62 5.77 -6.76
CA GLY A 59 5.52 4.62 -6.85
C GLY A 59 4.85 3.39 -7.47
N VAL A 60 5.33 2.95 -8.63
CA VAL A 60 4.83 1.74 -9.33
C VAL A 60 5.51 0.45 -8.85
N ALA A 61 6.58 0.55 -8.07
CA ALA A 61 7.38 -0.58 -7.60
C ALA A 61 7.54 -0.55 -6.08
N HIS A 62 7.71 -1.73 -5.48
CA HIS A 62 7.80 -1.89 -4.03
C HIS A 62 8.92 -1.04 -3.40
N GLY A 63 10.12 -1.01 -4.00
CA GLY A 63 11.26 -0.24 -3.46
C GLY A 63 10.96 1.26 -3.33
N PRO A 64 10.59 1.96 -4.41
CA PRO A 64 10.19 3.37 -4.35
C PRO A 64 9.01 3.64 -3.40
N ALA A 65 8.01 2.76 -3.37
CA ALA A 65 6.86 2.91 -2.47
C ALA A 65 7.26 2.79 -0.99
N THR A 66 8.14 1.83 -0.65
CA THR A 66 8.70 1.67 0.71
C THR A 66 9.52 2.90 1.12
N LEU A 67 10.35 3.43 0.22
CA LEU A 67 11.13 4.63 0.52
C LEU A 67 10.21 5.84 0.75
N PHE A 68 9.19 6.01 -0.09
CA PHE A 68 8.20 7.08 0.08
C PHE A 68 7.43 6.96 1.38
N LEU A 69 6.98 5.75 1.74
CA LEU A 69 6.28 5.49 2.99
C LEU A 69 7.12 5.93 4.20
N HIS A 70 8.41 5.59 4.20
CA HIS A 70 9.27 5.89 5.33
C HIS A 70 9.84 7.30 5.33
N THR A 71 10.01 7.94 4.18
CA THR A 71 10.81 9.19 4.07
C THR A 71 10.10 10.35 3.37
N GLY A 72 8.91 10.12 2.82
CA GLY A 72 8.16 11.10 2.02
C GLY A 72 8.76 11.39 0.64
N SER A 73 9.83 10.69 0.22
CA SER A 73 10.45 10.86 -1.09
C SER A 73 10.76 9.51 -1.73
N THR A 74 10.70 9.44 -3.06
CA THR A 74 11.06 8.24 -3.84
C THR A 74 12.51 8.25 -4.34
N ASN A 75 13.18 9.40 -4.33
CA ASN A 75 14.49 9.59 -4.98
C ASN A 75 15.55 10.26 -4.08
N LEU A 76 15.14 11.17 -3.20
CA LEU A 76 16.09 11.89 -2.35
C LEU A 76 16.33 11.13 -1.05
N ILE A 77 17.58 11.12 -0.60
CA ILE A 77 17.93 10.65 0.74
C ILE A 77 17.31 11.63 1.73
N ARG A 78 16.32 11.15 2.49
CA ARG A 78 15.59 11.91 3.51
C ARG A 78 15.59 11.08 4.80
N PRO A 79 15.66 11.73 5.98
CA PRO A 79 15.44 11.05 7.25
C PRO A 79 14.12 10.29 7.20
N SER A 80 14.12 9.05 7.70
CA SER A 80 12.90 8.27 7.79
C SER A 80 12.05 8.71 8.99
N MET A 81 10.77 8.36 9.01
CA MET A 81 9.93 8.50 10.19
C MET A 81 10.59 7.87 11.43
N GLY A 82 11.30 6.75 11.25
CA GLY A 82 12.03 6.11 12.35
C GLY A 82 13.19 6.95 12.88
N SER A 83 13.91 7.68 12.02
CA SER A 83 15.00 8.57 12.47
C SER A 83 14.48 9.83 13.15
N TRP A 84 13.35 10.39 12.69
CA TRP A 84 12.66 11.50 13.39
C TRP A 84 12.28 11.06 14.82
N VAL A 85 11.68 9.88 14.95
CA VAL A 85 11.24 9.34 16.26
C VAL A 85 12.42 9.02 17.18
N SER A 86 13.50 8.42 16.65
CA SER A 86 14.59 7.88 17.49
C SER A 86 15.68 8.91 17.79
N TYR A 87 15.94 9.84 16.88
CA TYR A 87 17.07 10.77 16.96
C TYR A 87 16.65 12.24 16.99
N GLY A 88 15.36 12.55 16.81
CA GLY A 88 14.86 13.94 16.78
C GLY A 88 15.41 14.77 15.60
N LEU A 89 15.89 14.10 14.55
CA LEU A 89 16.35 14.70 13.30
C LEU A 89 15.17 15.23 12.51
#